data_AF-U9SM35-F1
#
_entry.id   AF-U9SM35-F1
#
_cell.length_a   1.000
_cell.length_b   1.000
_cell.length_c   1.000
_cell.angle_alpha   90.00
_cell.angle_beta   90.00
_cell.angle_gamma   90.00
#
_symmetry.space_group_name_H-M   'P 1'
#
loop_
_entity.id
_entity.type
_entity.pdbx_description
1 polymer ?
#
loop_
_entity_poly.entity_id
_entity_poly.type
_entity_poly.pdbx_seq_one_letter_code
_entity_poly.pdbx_strand_id
1 'polypeptide(L)'
;MEDFILIVYGSKIALIHLSTGKYLSTKGIKYDFGPNNQQYMIICNGQEIDTENDVWTLIGTSGKGINEGDPVSLNNIIGFKHKSTGYLTLRPGEIGVDDEWLIRRYNPTTSYDTGHLMNGDIIGLFHNKTNKSALYSHAVLLGDGSQEVSCSGDGSENNNKVSNIPFQMQLFSD
;
A
#
# COMPACT_ATOMS: atom_id res chain seq x y z
N MET A 1 -2.14 -10.75 -24.08
CA MET A 1 -2.55 -11.55 -22.91
C MET A 1 -1.91 -10.82 -21.74
N GLU A 2 -2.69 -10.25 -20.83
CA GLU A 2 -2.10 -9.67 -19.62
C GLU A 2 -1.61 -10.85 -18.78
N ASP A 3 -0.30 -10.91 -18.51
CA ASP A 3 0.27 -11.93 -17.67
C ASP A 3 -0.10 -11.62 -16.22
N PHE A 4 -0.93 -12.49 -15.63
CA PHE A 4 -1.27 -12.41 -14.21
C PHE A 4 -0.12 -12.98 -13.39
N ILE A 5 0.56 -12.11 -12.65
CA ILE A 5 1.67 -12.39 -11.76
C ILE A 5 1.13 -12.56 -10.34
N LEU A 6 1.40 -13.72 -9.74
CA LEU A 6 1.11 -13.98 -8.34
C LEU A 6 1.98 -13.09 -7.44
N ILE A 7 1.34 -12.38 -6.52
CA ILE A 7 2.05 -11.58 -5.53
C ILE A 7 2.34 -12.45 -4.30
N VAL A 8 3.61 -12.48 -3.93
CA VAL A 8 4.13 -13.23 -2.78
C VAL A 8 4.73 -12.28 -1.74
N TYR A 9 4.85 -12.72 -0.50
CA TYR A 9 5.61 -11.98 0.52
C TYR A 9 7.06 -11.78 0.05
N GLY A 10 7.62 -10.58 0.29
CA GLY A 10 8.91 -10.12 -0.27
C GLY A 10 8.78 -9.38 -1.61
N SER A 11 7.62 -9.46 -2.28
CA SER A 11 7.37 -8.70 -3.51
C SER A 11 7.48 -7.20 -3.25
N LYS A 12 8.14 -6.51 -4.18
CA LYS A 12 8.18 -5.05 -4.24
C LYS A 12 7.05 -4.58 -5.15
N ILE A 13 6.24 -3.65 -4.66
CA ILE A 13 5.06 -3.15 -5.38
C ILE A 13 4.97 -1.63 -5.25
N ALA A 14 4.39 -1.01 -6.27
CA ALA A 14 3.87 0.35 -6.21
C ALA A 14 2.34 0.28 -6.09
N LEU A 15 1.75 1.20 -5.34
CA LEU A 15 0.31 1.29 -5.15
C LEU A 15 -0.20 2.53 -5.87
N ILE A 16 -1.04 2.37 -6.90
CA ILE A 16 -1.68 3.49 -7.59
C ILE A 16 -3.05 3.74 -6.97
N HIS A 17 -3.30 4.98 -6.55
CA HIS A 17 -4.57 5.39 -6.00
C HIS A 17 -5.58 5.68 -7.12
N LEU A 18 -6.70 4.95 -7.13
CA LEU A 18 -7.58 4.92 -8.31
C LEU A 18 -8.28 6.24 -8.60
N SER A 19 -8.62 7.03 -7.58
CA SER A 19 -9.31 8.31 -7.78
C SER A 19 -8.40 9.38 -8.39
N THR A 20 -7.11 9.34 -8.05
CA THR A 20 -6.16 10.40 -8.44
C THR A 20 -5.22 9.97 -9.57
N GLY A 21 -5.10 8.66 -9.82
CA GLY A 21 -4.09 8.08 -10.70
C GLY A 21 -2.67 8.32 -10.22
N LYS A 22 -2.48 8.66 -8.94
CA LYS A 22 -1.17 8.97 -8.36
C LYS A 22 -0.64 7.81 -7.53
N TYR A 23 0.68 7.71 -7.40
CA TYR A 23 1.31 6.68 -6.60
C TYR A 23 1.33 7.03 -5.12
N LEU A 24 1.16 6.00 -4.30
CA LEU A 24 1.33 6.10 -2.87
C LEU A 24 2.81 6.19 -2.52
N SER A 25 3.17 7.27 -1.85
CA SER A 25 4.54 7.76 -1.74
C SER A 25 4.85 8.24 -0.33
N THR A 26 6.13 8.34 0.00
CA THR A 26 6.61 9.16 1.12
C THR A 26 7.77 10.06 0.68
N LYS A 27 7.70 11.36 0.98
CA LYS A 27 8.77 12.33 0.63
C LYS A 27 9.78 12.55 1.75
N GLY A 28 9.93 11.59 2.65
CA GLY A 28 10.83 11.72 3.79
C GLY A 28 10.34 12.69 4.88
N ILE A 29 9.17 13.31 4.70
CA ILE A 29 8.53 14.20 5.69
C ILE A 29 8.02 13.32 6.82
N LYS A 30 8.33 13.70 8.06
CA LYS A 30 7.88 13.00 9.26
C LYS A 30 6.93 13.87 10.07
N TYR A 31 5.83 13.28 10.53
CA TYR A 31 5.08 13.80 11.65
C TYR A 31 5.87 13.59 12.93
N ASP A 32 6.07 14.66 13.69
CA ASP A 32 6.67 14.62 15.01
C ASP A 32 5.56 14.54 16.07
N PHE A 33 5.36 13.34 16.61
CA PHE A 33 4.45 13.09 17.73
C PHE A 33 5.21 12.96 19.06
N GLY A 34 6.45 13.46 19.11
CA GLY A 34 7.33 13.44 20.27
C GLY A 34 8.64 12.66 20.03
N PRO A 35 9.56 12.71 21.01
CA PRO A 35 10.97 12.33 20.83
C PRO A 35 11.24 10.92 20.29
N ASN A 36 10.30 9.99 20.51
CA ASN A 36 10.40 8.59 20.11
C ASN A 36 9.25 8.14 19.19
N ASN A 37 8.49 9.08 18.62
CA ASN A 37 7.31 8.76 17.81
C ASN A 37 7.27 9.66 16.57
N GLN A 38 8.15 9.34 15.62
CA GLN A 38 8.16 9.98 14.31
C GLN A 38 7.61 9.01 13.27
N GLN A 39 6.72 9.50 12.40
CA GLN A 39 6.08 8.69 11.37
C GLN A 39 6.18 9.39 10.03
N TYR A 40 6.56 8.65 8.98
CA TYR A 40 6.58 9.23 7.65
C TYR A 40 5.17 9.57 7.19
N MET A 41 4.99 10.79 6.71
CA MET A 41 3.78 11.18 6.01
C MET A 41 3.67 10.36 4.73
N ILE A 42 2.50 9.74 4.55
CA ILE A 42 2.14 9.04 3.34
C ILE A 42 1.27 9.99 2.50
N ILE A 43 1.55 10.04 1.20
CA ILE A 43 0.86 10.93 0.27
C ILE A 43 0.56 10.19 -1.04
N CYS A 44 -0.39 10.71 -1.80
CA CYS A 44 -0.51 10.43 -3.23
C CYS A 44 0.31 11.46 -4.01
N ASN A 45 1.35 11.00 -4.72
CA ASN A 45 2.31 11.86 -5.42
C ASN A 45 2.68 11.30 -6.80
N GLY A 46 2.80 12.20 -7.78
CA GLY A 46 3.23 11.86 -9.15
C GLY A 46 2.26 10.92 -9.87
N GLN A 47 2.35 10.85 -11.20
CA GLN A 47 1.67 9.83 -12.02
C GLN A 47 2.67 8.85 -12.65
N GLU A 48 3.96 9.10 -12.44
CA GLU A 48 5.06 8.22 -12.81
C GLU A 48 5.66 7.65 -11.53
N ILE A 49 6.15 6.41 -11.59
CA ILE A 49 6.71 5.71 -10.42
C ILE A 49 8.05 6.32 -10.04
N ASP A 50 8.16 6.82 -8.81
CA ASP A 50 9.41 7.13 -8.15
C ASP A 50 9.94 5.90 -7.40
N THR A 51 11.04 5.32 -7.88
CA THR A 51 11.61 4.09 -7.33
C THR A 51 12.19 4.23 -5.92
N GLU A 52 12.40 5.47 -5.47
CA GLU A 52 12.90 5.81 -4.14
C GLU A 52 11.75 5.93 -3.13
N ASN A 53 10.63 6.54 -3.54
CA ASN A 53 9.58 6.99 -2.63
C ASN A 53 8.26 6.21 -2.74
N ASP A 54 8.04 5.46 -3.83
CA ASP A 54 6.74 4.86 -4.15
C ASP A 54 6.74 3.33 -4.01
N VAL A 55 7.85 2.73 -3.59
CA VAL A 55 8.04 1.28 -3.59
C VAL A 55 7.95 0.69 -2.19
N TRP A 56 7.06 -0.29 -2.06
CA TRP A 56 6.74 -0.98 -0.82
C TRP A 56 7.06 -2.47 -0.95
N THR A 57 7.62 -3.05 0.10
CA THR A 57 7.82 -4.51 0.22
C THR A 57 6.69 -5.10 1.06
N LEU A 58 6.01 -6.11 0.52
CA LEU A 58 4.99 -6.86 1.25
C LEU A 58 5.65 -7.79 2.27
N ILE A 59 5.22 -7.74 3.52
CA ILE A 59 5.77 -8.54 4.60
C ILE A 59 4.66 -9.21 5.42
N GLY A 60 4.98 -10.35 6.00
CA GLY A 60 4.10 -11.00 6.99
C GLY A 60 4.06 -10.21 8.29
N THR A 61 2.97 -10.35 9.05
CA THR A 61 2.91 -9.83 10.42
C THR A 61 3.47 -10.83 11.42
N SER A 62 4.03 -10.33 12.51
CA SER A 62 4.71 -11.15 13.51
C SER A 62 3.78 -12.23 14.08
N GLY A 63 4.26 -13.48 14.11
CA GLY A 63 3.55 -14.61 14.75
C GLY A 63 2.72 -15.49 13.82
N LYS A 64 2.62 -15.18 12.52
CA LYS A 64 1.84 -16.00 11.56
C LYS A 64 2.63 -17.08 10.81
N GLY A 65 3.94 -17.21 11.04
CA GLY A 65 4.77 -18.22 10.37
C GLY A 65 4.88 -18.04 8.85
N ILE A 66 4.69 -16.81 8.36
CA ILE A 66 4.74 -16.44 6.94
C ILE A 66 6.19 -16.24 6.51
N ASN A 67 6.58 -16.85 5.39
CA ASN A 67 7.91 -16.74 4.80
C ASN A 67 7.90 -15.92 3.50
N GLU A 68 9.06 -15.39 3.13
CA GLU A 68 9.26 -14.80 1.80
C GLU A 68 9.02 -15.85 0.71
N GLY A 69 8.34 -15.46 -0.37
CA GLY A 69 7.91 -16.38 -1.44
C GLY A 69 6.55 -17.03 -1.19
N ASP A 70 5.99 -16.98 0.02
CA ASP A 70 4.64 -17.48 0.27
C ASP A 70 3.59 -16.61 -0.47
N PRO A 71 2.56 -17.20 -1.09
CA PRO A 71 1.47 -16.46 -1.71
C PRO A 71 0.73 -15.55 -0.71
N VAL A 72 0.40 -14.32 -1.12
CA VAL A 72 -0.40 -13.42 -0.29
C VAL A 72 -1.86 -13.76 -0.44
N SER A 73 -2.44 -14.47 0.53
CA SER A 73 -3.87 -14.78 0.54
C SER A 73 -4.72 -13.52 0.75
N LEU A 74 -5.84 -13.43 0.03
CA LEU A 74 -6.86 -12.41 0.27
C LEU A 74 -7.47 -12.57 1.66
N ASN A 75 -7.95 -11.47 2.24
CA ASN A 75 -8.47 -11.41 3.60
C ASN A 75 -7.44 -11.79 4.69
N ASN A 76 -6.14 -11.82 4.35
CA ASN A 76 -5.08 -11.92 5.33
C ASN A 76 -4.60 -10.54 5.77
N ILE A 77 -4.00 -10.51 6.95
CA ILE A 77 -3.33 -9.35 7.50
C ILE A 77 -1.90 -9.33 6.97
N ILE A 78 -1.50 -8.20 6.41
CA ILE A 78 -0.19 -7.94 5.81
C ILE A 78 0.42 -6.67 6.38
N GLY A 79 1.74 -6.57 6.29
CA GLY A 79 2.46 -5.32 6.53
C GLY A 79 3.07 -4.79 5.24
N PHE A 80 3.37 -3.49 5.24
CA PHE A 80 4.16 -2.83 4.21
C PHE A 80 5.43 -2.27 4.82
N LYS A 81 6.56 -2.52 4.15
CA LYS A 81 7.85 -1.92 4.49
C LYS A 81 8.29 -1.03 3.33
N HIS A 82 8.52 0.26 3.60
CA HIS A 82 9.04 1.16 2.58
C HIS A 82 10.43 0.71 2.12
N LYS A 83 10.67 0.59 0.82
CA LYS A 83 11.90 0.00 0.25
C LYS A 83 13.15 0.77 0.71
N SER A 84 13.16 2.09 0.54
CA SER A 84 14.38 2.90 0.70
C SER A 84 14.68 3.20 2.17
N THR A 85 13.65 3.43 2.97
CA THR A 85 13.84 3.80 4.39
C THR A 85 13.82 2.59 5.32
N GLY A 86 13.27 1.46 4.87
CA GLY A 86 13.13 0.25 5.66
C GLY A 86 12.13 0.34 6.82
N TYR A 87 11.40 1.45 6.94
CA TYR A 87 10.38 1.61 7.97
C TYR A 87 9.15 0.78 7.63
N LEU A 88 8.63 0.11 8.66
CA LEU A 88 7.31 -0.48 8.66
C LEU A 88 6.32 0.68 8.64
N THR A 89 5.44 0.69 7.63
CA THR A 89 4.07 1.24 7.66
C THR A 89 3.65 2.16 6.51
N LEU A 90 2.32 2.13 6.31
CA LEU A 90 1.47 3.13 5.65
C LEU A 90 0.61 3.84 6.72
N ARG A 91 1.19 4.47 7.75
CA ARG A 91 0.45 5.13 8.83
C ARG A 91 -0.02 6.51 8.38
N PRO A 92 -1.34 6.73 8.22
CA PRO A 92 -1.85 8.06 7.98
C PRO A 92 -2.16 8.68 9.35
N GLY A 93 -1.14 9.22 10.02
CA GLY A 93 -1.29 10.18 11.13
C GLY A 93 -1.97 9.75 12.45
N GLU A 94 -2.46 8.51 12.63
CA GLU A 94 -3.13 8.07 13.88
C GLU A 94 -2.19 7.37 14.89
N ILE A 95 -2.27 7.77 16.16
CA ILE A 95 -1.44 7.25 17.28
C ILE A 95 -2.04 5.95 17.85
N GLY A 96 -1.21 4.92 18.06
CA GLY A 96 -1.58 3.70 18.81
C GLY A 96 -2.28 2.60 18.00
N VAL A 97 -2.22 2.72 16.68
CA VAL A 97 -2.90 1.88 15.69
C VAL A 97 -1.83 1.01 15.01
N ASP A 98 -2.01 -0.32 14.94
CA ASP A 98 -0.97 -1.26 14.49
C ASP A 98 -0.76 -1.15 12.97
N ASP A 99 0.43 -1.52 12.48
CA ASP A 99 0.83 -1.43 11.05
C ASP A 99 0.26 -2.55 10.17
N GLU A 100 -0.89 -3.05 10.59
CA GLU A 100 -1.47 -4.29 10.12
C GLU A 100 -2.68 -4.00 9.23
N TRP A 101 -2.55 -4.36 7.95
CA TRP A 101 -3.55 -4.11 6.93
C TRP A 101 -4.19 -5.41 6.49
N LEU A 102 -5.51 -5.49 6.61
CA LEU A 102 -6.32 -6.52 5.99
C LEU A 102 -6.51 -6.17 4.52
N ILE A 103 -6.07 -7.05 3.62
CA ILE A 103 -6.24 -6.85 2.18
C ILE A 103 -7.54 -7.47 1.68
N ARG A 104 -8.35 -6.70 0.96
CA ARG A 104 -9.57 -7.19 0.30
C ARG A 104 -9.55 -6.83 -1.18
N ARG A 105 -9.87 -7.80 -2.04
CA ARG A 105 -10.04 -7.58 -3.48
C ARG A 105 -11.42 -6.99 -3.77
N TYR A 106 -11.46 -5.98 -4.63
CA TYR A 106 -12.66 -5.29 -5.12
C TYR A 106 -12.88 -5.46 -6.62
N ASN A 107 -12.27 -6.48 -7.23
CA ASN A 107 -12.47 -6.77 -8.65
C ASN A 107 -13.91 -7.26 -8.90
N PRO A 108 -14.69 -6.60 -9.77
CA PRO A 108 -16.03 -7.07 -10.11
C PRO A 108 -16.02 -8.32 -11.01
N THR A 109 -14.91 -8.61 -11.69
CA THR A 109 -14.81 -9.68 -12.69
C THR A 109 -13.35 -9.97 -13.03
N THR A 110 -12.76 -11.01 -12.42
CA THR A 110 -11.50 -11.61 -12.90
C THR A 110 -11.76 -13.06 -13.28
N SER A 111 -11.12 -13.53 -14.36
CA SER A 111 -11.24 -14.93 -14.83
C SER A 111 -10.49 -15.93 -13.94
N TYR A 112 -9.69 -15.44 -13.00
CA TYR A 112 -8.97 -16.23 -12.02
C TYR A 112 -9.57 -16.00 -10.63
N ASP A 113 -9.92 -17.10 -9.95
CA ASP A 113 -10.30 -17.12 -8.54
C ASP A 113 -9.30 -17.99 -7.78
N THR A 114 -8.15 -17.40 -7.46
CA THR A 114 -7.05 -18.11 -6.80
C THR A 114 -7.10 -18.00 -5.28
N GLY A 115 -7.95 -17.13 -4.72
CA GLY A 115 -7.88 -16.74 -3.30
C GLY A 115 -6.61 -15.95 -2.91
N HIS A 116 -5.72 -15.63 -3.86
CA HIS A 116 -4.44 -14.95 -3.62
C HIS A 116 -4.32 -13.68 -4.44
N LEU A 117 -3.60 -12.69 -3.93
CA LEU A 117 -3.36 -11.40 -4.56
C LEU A 117 -2.59 -11.56 -5.88
N MET A 118 -3.09 -10.93 -6.94
CA MET A 118 -2.44 -10.88 -8.25
C MET A 118 -2.08 -9.44 -8.61
N ASN A 119 -1.14 -9.26 -9.53
CA ASN A 119 -0.87 -7.94 -10.11
C ASN A 119 -2.13 -7.32 -10.73
N GLY A 120 -2.27 -6.00 -10.59
CA GLY A 120 -3.38 -5.24 -11.14
C GLY A 120 -4.68 -5.38 -10.37
N ASP A 121 -4.75 -6.26 -9.35
CA ASP A 121 -5.94 -6.36 -8.51
C ASP A 121 -6.28 -4.99 -7.91
N ILE A 122 -7.55 -4.61 -7.98
CA ILE A 122 -8.07 -3.48 -7.23
C ILE A 122 -8.28 -3.97 -5.80
N ILE A 123 -7.56 -3.36 -4.87
CA ILE A 123 -7.58 -3.73 -3.47
C ILE A 123 -8.02 -2.57 -2.59
N GLY A 124 -8.75 -2.92 -1.53
CA GLY A 124 -8.92 -2.08 -0.36
C GLY A 124 -7.99 -2.57 0.73
N LEU A 125 -7.32 -1.64 1.39
CA LEU A 125 -6.52 -1.90 2.58
C LEU A 125 -7.36 -1.49 3.78
N PHE A 126 -7.69 -2.42 4.67
CA PHE A 126 -8.47 -2.13 5.87
C PHE A 126 -7.58 -2.22 7.08
N HIS A 127 -7.61 -1.21 7.93
CA HIS A 127 -6.87 -1.29 9.17
C HIS A 127 -7.45 -2.40 10.07
N ASN A 128 -6.60 -3.31 10.58
CA ASN A 128 -7.02 -4.53 11.25
C ASN A 128 -7.96 -4.27 12.46
N LYS A 129 -7.64 -3.30 13.33
CA LYS A 129 -8.43 -3.06 14.56
C LYS A 129 -9.70 -2.24 14.33
N THR A 130 -9.64 -1.26 13.44
CA THR A 130 -10.75 -0.31 13.24
C THR A 130 -11.66 -0.73 12.10
N ASN A 131 -11.22 -1.66 11.25
CA ASN A 131 -11.87 -2.10 10.02
C ASN A 131 -12.26 -0.93 9.09
N LYS A 132 -11.61 0.22 9.26
CA LYS A 132 -11.73 1.38 8.37
C LYS A 132 -10.80 1.18 7.19
N SER A 133 -11.22 1.64 6.01
CA SER A 133 -10.38 1.62 4.83
C SER A 133 -9.28 2.68 4.95
N ALA A 134 -8.09 2.27 4.55
CA ALA A 134 -6.91 3.09 4.44
C ALA A 134 -6.97 3.97 3.19
N LEU A 135 -6.12 4.99 3.21
CA LEU A 135 -5.65 5.74 2.05
C LEU A 135 -6.71 6.58 1.32
N TYR A 136 -7.66 7.15 2.05
CA TYR A 136 -8.52 8.20 1.51
C TYR A 136 -7.71 9.46 1.24
N SER A 137 -7.63 9.90 -0.02
CA SER A 137 -6.98 11.17 -0.35
C SER A 137 -7.88 12.35 0.01
N HIS A 138 -7.30 13.36 0.66
CA HIS A 138 -7.98 14.64 0.87
C HIS A 138 -8.13 15.38 -0.46
N ALA A 139 -9.25 16.09 -0.65
CA ALA A 139 -9.48 16.91 -1.84
C ALA A 139 -8.50 18.10 -1.93
N VAL A 140 -7.89 18.49 -0.82
CA VAL A 140 -6.94 19.60 -0.74
C VAL A 140 -5.56 19.13 -1.22
N LEU A 141 -5.01 19.85 -2.19
CA LEU A 141 -3.62 19.66 -2.63
C LEU A 141 -2.67 20.38 -1.67
N LEU A 142 -1.54 19.76 -1.38
CA LEU A 142 -0.38 20.43 -0.79
C LEU A 142 0.25 21.39 -1.82
N GLY A 143 1.09 22.32 -1.37
CA GLY A 143 1.71 23.34 -2.23
C GLY A 143 2.57 22.80 -3.38
N ASP A 144 2.97 21.53 -3.31
CA ASP A 144 3.71 20.80 -4.34
C ASP A 144 2.82 19.93 -5.24
N GLY A 145 1.49 20.03 -5.12
CA GLY A 145 0.52 19.26 -5.89
C GLY A 145 0.30 17.82 -5.40
N SER A 146 1.00 17.37 -4.35
CA SER A 146 0.71 16.10 -3.69
C SER A 146 -0.54 16.17 -2.83
N GLN A 147 -1.04 15.01 -2.39
CA GLN A 147 -2.24 14.91 -1.56
C GLN A 147 -1.96 14.04 -0.35
N GLU A 148 -2.28 14.55 0.83
CA GLU A 148 -2.27 13.74 2.05
C GLU A 148 -3.34 12.64 1.97
N VAL A 149 -3.00 11.47 2.49
CA VAL A 149 -3.93 10.36 2.65
C VAL A 149 -4.30 10.17 4.12
N SER A 150 -5.51 9.71 4.41
CA SER A 150 -6.00 9.37 5.75
C SER A 150 -6.59 7.96 5.83
N CYS A 151 -6.73 7.39 7.03
CA CYS A 151 -7.34 6.08 7.30
C CYS A 151 -8.76 6.17 7.88
N SER A 152 -9.61 7.01 7.29
CA SER A 152 -10.96 7.28 7.81
C SER A 152 -12.10 6.82 6.90
N GLY A 153 -11.80 6.25 5.72
CA GLY A 153 -12.81 5.84 4.74
C GLY A 153 -13.58 4.58 5.15
N ASP A 154 -14.76 4.39 4.56
CA ASP A 154 -15.60 3.20 4.78
C ASP A 154 -15.34 2.08 3.74
N GLY A 155 -14.54 2.36 2.70
CA GLY A 155 -14.18 1.41 1.65
C GLY A 155 -15.17 1.31 0.49
N SER A 156 -16.24 2.12 0.49
CA SER A 156 -17.28 2.08 -0.54
C SER A 156 -16.85 2.79 -1.83
N GLU A 157 -16.04 3.84 -1.71
CA GLU A 157 -15.68 4.72 -2.83
C GLU A 157 -14.37 4.31 -3.53
N ASN A 158 -14.18 4.74 -4.77
CA ASN A 158 -12.90 4.55 -5.47
C ASN A 158 -11.75 5.33 -4.81
N ASN A 159 -12.07 6.38 -4.05
CA ASN A 159 -11.13 7.11 -3.20
C ASN A 159 -10.66 6.29 -1.99
N ASN A 160 -11.12 5.04 -1.83
CA ASN A 160 -10.65 4.13 -0.80
C ASN A 160 -9.88 2.92 -1.38
N LYS A 161 -9.59 2.95 -2.68
CA LYS A 161 -9.07 1.79 -3.42
C LYS A 161 -7.75 2.13 -4.09
N VAL A 162 -6.84 1.16 -4.06
CA VAL A 162 -5.56 1.20 -4.77
C VAL A 162 -5.44 -0.02 -5.67
N SER A 163 -4.70 0.07 -6.76
CA SER A 163 -4.29 -1.10 -7.54
C SER A 163 -2.82 -1.38 -7.30
N ASN A 164 -2.47 -2.66 -7.09
CA ASN A 164 -1.08 -3.04 -6.88
C ASN A 164 -0.39 -3.32 -8.21
N ILE A 165 0.68 -2.58 -8.46
CA ILE A 165 1.52 -2.77 -9.64
C ILE A 165 2.83 -3.41 -9.16
N PRO A 166 3.16 -4.64 -9.60
CA PRO A 166 4.46 -5.23 -9.32
C PRO A 166 5.55 -4.27 -9.75
N PHE A 167 6.40 -3.92 -8.80
CA PHE A 167 7.63 -3.24 -9.12
C PHE A 167 8.63 -4.32 -9.55
N GLN A 168 8.57 -4.69 -10.83
CA GLN A 168 9.70 -5.38 -11.44
C GLN A 168 10.83 -4.37 -11.48
N MET A 169 11.97 -4.66 -10.84
CA MET A 169 13.21 -4.09 -11.35
C MET A 169 13.19 -4.46 -12.83
N GLN A 170 13.04 -3.48 -13.71
CA GLN A 170 13.60 -3.62 -15.04
C GLN A 170 14.99 -4.20 -14.81
N LEU A 171 15.21 -5.39 -15.35
CA LEU A 171 16.52 -5.99 -15.47
C LEU A 171 17.38 -4.99 -16.24
N PHE A 172 17.95 -4.01 -15.55
CA PHE A 172 19.24 -3.47 -15.92
C PHE A 172 20.21 -4.56 -15.49
N SER A 173 20.44 -5.47 -16.42
CA SER A 173 21.58 -6.38 -16.42
C SER A 173 22.85 -5.62 -16.04
N ASP A 174 23.62 -6.25 -15.16
CA ASP A 174 24.98 -5.95 -14.68
C ASP A 174 25.80 -4.87 -15.43
#